data_AF-A0A132PRW0-F1
#
_entry.id   AF-A0A132PRW0-F1
#
_cell.length_a   1.000
_cell.length_b   1.000
_cell.length_c   1.000
_cell.angle_alpha   90.00
_cell.angle_beta   90.00
_cell.angle_gamma   90.00
#
_symmetry.space_group_name_H-M   'P 1'
#
loop_
_entity.id
_entity.type
_entity.pdbx_description
1 polymer ?
#
loop_
_entity_poly.entity_id
_entity_poly.type
_entity_poly.pdbx_seq_one_letter_code
_entity_poly.pdbx_strand_id
1 'polypeptide(L)'
;MAVPKTYVALAAIQAGDAAACAFKAPPIVKAFDDLGVPPRIRWIFPVIKSASAVGLLAAGRYPALGRLTTALLTVYFVLAVGAHIRAHDKPVNAIPAAGFVATYAVLTAKGTGRAT
;
A
#
# COMPACT_ATOMS: atom_id res chain seq x y z
N MET A 1 -2.24 -23.18 -6.87
CA MET A 1 -0.82 -22.78 -6.95
C MET A 1 -0.54 -21.78 -5.84
N ALA A 2 0.61 -21.88 -5.15
CA ALA A 2 0.89 -21.07 -3.96
C ALA A 2 1.12 -19.59 -4.29
N VAL A 3 0.75 -18.71 -3.35
CA VAL A 3 1.03 -17.27 -3.38
C VAL A 3 2.49 -17.05 -2.97
N PRO A 4 3.28 -16.20 -3.65
CA PRO A 4 4.66 -15.93 -3.24
C PRO A 4 4.72 -15.35 -1.82
N LYS A 5 5.70 -15.79 -1.01
CA LYS A 5 5.86 -15.36 0.39
C LYS A 5 5.91 -13.83 0.55
N THR A 6 6.55 -13.13 -0.39
CA THR A 6 6.61 -11.66 -0.42
C THR A 6 5.23 -11.03 -0.54
N TYR A 7 4.35 -11.57 -1.39
CA TYR A 7 2.98 -11.07 -1.56
C TYR A 7 2.15 -11.32 -0.30
N VAL A 8 2.32 -12.46 0.36
CA VAL A 8 1.67 -12.75 1.65
C VAL A 8 2.11 -11.76 2.73
N ALA A 9 3.42 -11.50 2.85
CA ALA A 9 3.95 -10.55 3.82
C ALA A 9 3.42 -9.13 3.57
N LEU A 10 3.43 -8.67 2.31
CA LEU A 10 2.89 -7.36 1.93
C LEU A 10 1.37 -7.28 2.15
N ALA A 11 0.63 -8.37 1.90
CA ALA A 11 -0.79 -8.44 2.21
C ALA A 11 -1.06 -8.30 3.72
N ALA A 12 -0.25 -8.95 4.56
CA ALA A 12 -0.35 -8.81 6.01
C ALA A 12 -0.06 -7.37 6.47
N ILE A 13 0.94 -6.70 5.87
CA ILE A 13 1.21 -5.28 6.11
C ILE A 13 0.01 -4.41 5.73
N GLN A 14 -0.54 -4.59 4.52
CA GLN A 14 -1.70 -3.82 4.07
C GLN A 14 -2.94 -4.07 4.94
N ALA A 15 -3.14 -5.30 5.41
CA ALA A 15 -4.23 -5.64 6.33
C ALA A 15 -4.02 -5.01 7.72
N GLY A 16 -2.80 -5.04 8.26
CA GLY A 16 -2.47 -4.39 9.53
C GLY A 16 -2.65 -2.88 9.48
N ASP A 17 -2.21 -2.25 8.39
CA ASP A 17 -2.39 -0.82 8.17
C ASP A 17 -3.86 -0.45 7.91
N ALA A 18 -4.63 -1.30 7.21
CA ALA A 18 -6.08 -1.14 7.08
C ALA A 18 -6.76 -1.16 8.46
N ALA A 19 -6.40 -2.11 9.33
CA ALA A 19 -6.91 -2.18 10.69
C ALA A 19 -6.52 -0.93 11.49
N ALA A 20 -5.26 -0.50 11.43
CA ALA A 20 -4.80 0.71 12.10
C ALA A 20 -5.57 1.97 11.64
N CYS A 21 -5.87 2.07 10.34
CA CYS A 21 -6.72 3.13 9.80
C CYS A 21 -8.17 3.04 10.28
N ALA A 22 -8.77 1.84 10.28
CA ALA A 22 -10.15 1.62 10.70
C ALA A 22 -10.36 1.94 12.18
N PHE A 23 -9.41 1.54 13.03
CA PHE A 23 -9.43 1.77 14.47
C PHE A 23 -8.85 3.13 14.88
N LYS A 24 -8.51 4.01 13.92
CA LYS A 24 -7.98 5.35 14.17
C LYS A 24 -6.80 5.33 15.14
N ALA A 25 -5.84 4.42 14.92
CA ALA A 25 -4.64 4.33 15.74
C ALA A 25 -3.95 5.72 15.83
N PRO A 26 -3.48 6.17 17.01
CA PRO A 26 -2.96 7.53 17.19
C PRO A 26 -1.89 7.95 16.17
N PRO A 27 -0.91 7.09 15.80
CA PRO A 27 0.08 7.44 14.77
C PRO A 27 -0.54 7.70 13.39
N ILE A 28 -1.61 6.97 13.03
CA ILE A 28 -2.31 7.12 11.74
C ILE A 28 -3.12 8.41 11.72
N VAL A 29 -3.84 8.71 12.81
CA VAL A 29 -4.61 9.96 12.92
C VAL A 29 -3.66 11.15 12.82
N LYS A 30 -2.55 11.12 13.56
CA LYS A 30 -1.52 12.16 13.50
C LYS A 30 -0.96 12.32 12.10
N ALA A 31 -0.58 11.22 11.43
CA ALA A 31 -0.07 11.28 10.06
C ALA A 31 -1.10 11.90 9.09
N PHE A 32 -2.38 11.56 9.23
CA PHE A 32 -3.43 12.18 8.42
C PHE A 32 -3.63 13.67 8.73
N ASP A 33 -3.48 14.09 9.99
CA ASP A 33 -3.54 15.49 10.39
C ASP A 33 -2.35 16.28 9.80
N ASP A 34 -1.13 15.75 9.97
CA ASP A 34 0.11 16.35 9.46
C ASP A 34 0.07 16.49 7.93
N LEU A 35 -0.51 15.50 7.22
CA LEU A 35 -0.67 15.51 5.76
C LEU A 35 -1.87 16.33 5.26
N GLY A 36 -2.67 16.89 6.17
CA GLY A 36 -3.86 17.69 5.85
C GLY A 36 -4.98 16.89 5.19
N VAL A 37 -5.12 15.59 5.50
CA VAL A 37 -6.17 14.73 4.95
C VAL A 37 -7.50 15.03 5.65
N PRO A 38 -8.54 15.51 4.95
CA PRO A 38 -9.80 15.85 5.59
C PRO A 38 -10.47 14.64 6.26
N PRO A 39 -11.03 14.76 7.48
CA PRO A 39 -11.66 13.64 8.19
C PRO A 39 -12.73 12.91 7.37
N ARG A 40 -13.50 13.65 6.57
CA ARG A 40 -14.59 13.11 5.73
C ARG A 40 -14.14 12.09 4.68
N ILE A 41 -12.86 12.06 4.30
CA ILE A 41 -12.33 11.09 3.32
C ILE A 41 -11.48 9.99 3.95
N ARG A 42 -11.17 10.05 5.25
CA ARG A 42 -10.24 9.09 5.89
C ARG A 42 -10.76 7.64 5.88
N TRP A 43 -12.07 7.46 5.76
CA TRP A 43 -12.69 6.13 5.66
C TRP A 43 -12.28 5.35 4.40
N ILE A 44 -11.77 6.02 3.35
CA ILE A 44 -11.37 5.36 2.11
C ILE A 44 -10.07 4.56 2.28
N PHE A 45 -9.18 4.98 3.18
CA PHE A 45 -7.89 4.34 3.42
C PHE A 45 -8.00 2.88 3.90
N PRO A 46 -8.81 2.54 4.93
CA PRO A 46 -8.98 1.15 5.31
C PRO A 46 -9.61 0.30 4.19
N VAL A 47 -10.49 0.87 3.36
CA VAL A 47 -11.11 0.16 2.23
C VAL A 47 -10.08 -0.17 1.15
N ILE A 48 -9.31 0.82 0.70
CA ILE A 48 -8.27 0.65 -0.33
C ILE A 48 -7.18 -0.33 0.14
N LYS A 49 -6.74 -0.21 1.40
CA LYS A 49 -5.71 -1.10 1.97
C LYS A 49 -6.22 -2.53 2.13
N SER A 50 -7.47 -2.71 2.54
CA SER A 50 -8.12 -4.04 2.58
C SER A 50 -8.22 -4.65 1.19
N ALA A 51 -8.69 -3.89 0.20
CA ALA A 51 -8.76 -4.35 -1.19
C ALA A 51 -7.38 -4.73 -1.75
N SER A 52 -6.34 -3.97 -1.38
CA SER A 52 -4.96 -4.26 -1.75
C SER A 52 -4.47 -5.57 -1.14
N ALA A 53 -4.76 -5.84 0.14
CA ALA A 53 -4.42 -7.11 0.78
C ALA A 53 -5.06 -8.30 0.06
N VAL A 54 -6.36 -8.18 -0.29
CA VAL A 54 -7.08 -9.19 -1.07
C VAL A 54 -6.44 -9.40 -2.45
N GLY A 55 -6.13 -8.33 -3.17
CA GLY A 55 -5.49 -8.41 -4.49
C GLY A 55 -4.11 -9.09 -4.45
N LEU A 56 -3.30 -8.79 -3.42
CA LEU A 56 -2.00 -9.42 -3.21
C LEU A 56 -2.12 -10.92 -2.88
N LEU A 57 -3.11 -11.33 -2.09
CA LEU A 57 -3.38 -12.75 -1.81
C LEU A 57 -3.95 -13.48 -3.05
N ALA A 58 -4.74 -12.80 -3.87
CA ALA A 58 -5.30 -13.35 -5.10
C ALA A 58 -4.22 -13.62 -6.17
N ALA A 59 -3.04 -12.98 -6.07
CA ALA A 59 -1.94 -13.07 -7.03
C ALA A 59 -1.49 -14.50 -7.35
N GLY A 60 -1.59 -15.44 -6.40
CA GLY A 60 -1.23 -16.84 -6.62
C GLY A 60 -2.15 -17.58 -7.60
N ARG A 61 -3.44 -17.19 -7.63
CA ARG A 61 -4.48 -17.76 -8.50
C ARG A 61 -4.73 -16.94 -9.76
N TYR A 62 -4.56 -15.62 -9.67
CA TYR A 62 -4.80 -14.64 -10.72
C TYR A 62 -3.58 -13.70 -10.88
N PRO A 63 -2.53 -14.14 -11.61
CA PRO A 63 -1.29 -13.38 -11.78
C PRO A 63 -1.48 -11.95 -12.32
N ALA A 64 -2.39 -11.78 -13.28
CA ALA A 64 -2.72 -10.47 -13.85
C ALA A 64 -3.31 -9.52 -12.80
N LEU A 65 -4.18 -10.03 -11.92
CA LEU A 65 -4.72 -9.25 -10.81
C LEU A 65 -3.63 -8.86 -9.82
N GLY A 66 -2.71 -9.79 -9.49
CA GLY A 66 -1.55 -9.49 -8.65
C GLY A 66 -0.69 -8.34 -9.22
N ARG A 67 -0.41 -8.37 -10.53
CA ARG A 67 0.35 -7.32 -11.23
C ARG A 67 -0.40 -5.98 -11.25
N LEU A 68 -1.72 -6.03 -11.46
CA LEU A 68 -2.56 -4.83 -11.40
C LEU A 68 -2.56 -4.23 -9.98
N THR A 69 -2.70 -5.06 -8.95
CA THR A 69 -2.66 -4.62 -7.56
C THR A 69 -1.32 -3.97 -7.22
N THR A 70 -0.18 -4.58 -7.61
CA THR A 70 1.12 -3.96 -7.36
C THR A 70 1.29 -2.66 -8.15
N ALA A 71 0.77 -2.57 -9.38
CA ALA A 71 0.82 -1.32 -10.16
C ALA A 71 0.05 -0.19 -9.48
N LEU A 72 -1.17 -0.47 -9.03
CA LEU A 72 -2.00 0.51 -8.32
C LEU A 72 -1.40 0.89 -6.95
N LEU A 73 -0.75 -0.05 -6.26
CA LEU A 73 -0.01 0.24 -5.05
C LEU A 73 1.20 1.13 -5.31
N THR A 74 1.93 0.93 -6.42
CA THR A 74 2.97 1.87 -6.85
C THR A 74 2.41 3.27 -7.02
N VAL A 75 1.30 3.42 -7.77
CA VAL A 75 0.64 4.73 -7.96
C VAL A 75 0.22 5.34 -6.61
N TYR A 76 -0.43 4.55 -5.75
CA TYR A 76 -0.85 4.98 -4.43
C TYR A 76 0.32 5.49 -3.58
N PHE A 77 1.43 4.76 -3.53
CA PHE A 77 2.58 5.16 -2.73
C PHE A 77 3.37 6.32 -3.36
N VAL A 78 3.35 6.50 -4.68
CA VAL A 78 3.86 7.71 -5.33
C VAL A 78 3.04 8.93 -4.90
N LEU A 79 1.71 8.81 -4.89
CA LEU A 79 0.83 9.87 -4.36
C LEU A 79 1.09 10.13 -2.87
N ALA A 80 1.37 9.09 -2.08
CA ALA A 80 1.73 9.24 -0.68
C ALA A 80 3.05 10.02 -0.51
N VAL A 81 4.10 9.69 -1.27
CA VAL A 81 5.36 10.46 -1.30
C VAL A 81 5.09 11.91 -1.68
N GLY A 82 4.28 12.15 -2.72
CA GLY A 82 3.87 13.49 -3.12
C GLY A 82 3.12 14.24 -2.01
N ALA A 83 2.28 13.55 -1.23
CA ALA A 83 1.59 14.14 -0.09
C ALA A 83 2.55 14.56 1.03
N HIS A 84 3.55 13.73 1.36
CA HIS A 84 4.60 14.09 2.32
C HIS A 84 5.42 15.30 1.85
N ILE A 85 5.80 15.34 0.57
CA ILE A 85 6.52 16.48 -0.02
C ILE A 85 5.67 17.76 0.06
N ARG A 86 4.41 17.69 -0.37
CA ARG A 86 3.46 18.82 -0.36
C ARG A 86 3.24 19.37 1.05
N ALA A 87 3.19 18.49 2.05
CA ALA A 87 3.00 18.87 3.44
C ALA A 87 4.30 19.35 4.11
N HIS A 88 5.44 19.37 3.40
CA HIS A 88 6.75 19.62 3.98
C HIS A 88 7.05 18.72 5.20
N ASP A 89 6.60 17.47 5.13
CA ASP A 89 6.75 16.51 6.22
C ASP A 89 8.24 16.12 6.39
N LYS A 90 8.59 15.63 7.58
CA LYS A 90 9.96 15.22 7.87
C LYS A 90 10.39 14.10 6.91
N PRO A 91 11.59 14.14 6.31
CA PRO A 91 12.03 13.14 5.34
C PRO A 91 11.90 11.69 5.85
N VAL A 92 12.15 11.49 7.16
CA VAL A 92 12.03 10.18 7.81
C VAL A 92 10.62 9.58 7.72
N ASN A 93 9.58 10.41 7.72
CA ASN A 93 8.19 9.98 7.61
C ASN A 93 7.83 9.50 6.20
N ALA A 94 8.56 9.98 5.18
CA ALA A 94 8.37 9.57 3.77
C ALA A 94 9.14 8.29 3.39
N ILE A 95 10.11 7.85 4.22
CA ILE A 95 10.93 6.66 3.94
C ILE A 95 10.08 5.40 3.69
N PRO A 96 9.07 5.07 4.52
CA PRO A 96 8.24 3.89 4.27
C PRO A 96 7.50 3.98 2.93
N ALA A 97 6.95 5.16 2.59
CA ALA A 97 6.26 5.36 1.34
C ALA A 97 7.19 5.17 0.13
N ALA A 98 8.38 5.76 0.15
CA ALA A 98 9.38 5.59 -0.91
C ALA A 98 9.84 4.13 -1.04
N GLY A 99 10.05 3.43 0.08
CA GLY A 99 10.37 2.00 0.10
C GLY A 99 9.28 1.13 -0.52
N PHE A 100 8.00 1.44 -0.24
CA PHE A 100 6.88 0.75 -0.87
C PHE A 100 6.74 1.07 -2.36
N VAL A 101 6.99 2.32 -2.81
CA VAL A 101 7.06 2.65 -4.25
C VAL A 101 8.04 1.71 -4.95
N ALA A 102 9.29 1.66 -4.45
CA ALA A 102 10.33 0.82 -5.04
C ALA A 102 9.94 -0.66 -5.05
N THR A 103 9.43 -1.16 -3.91
CA THR A 103 9.02 -2.56 -3.76
C THR A 103 7.92 -2.94 -4.74
N TYR A 104 6.82 -2.20 -4.77
CA TYR A 104 5.68 -2.50 -5.64
C TYR A 104 6.00 -2.26 -7.12
N ALA A 105 6.85 -1.28 -7.45
CA ALA A 105 7.28 -1.05 -8.83
C ALA A 105 8.09 -2.25 -9.36
N VAL A 106 9.02 -2.77 -8.55
CA VAL A 106 9.80 -3.97 -8.89
C VAL A 106 8.89 -5.18 -9.06
N LEU A 107 7.92 -5.39 -8.17
CA LEU A 107 6.98 -6.51 -8.27
C LEU A 107 6.06 -6.38 -9.49
N THR A 108 5.67 -5.16 -9.87
CA THR A 108 4.88 -4.89 -11.08
C THR A 108 5.65 -5.20 -12.36
N ALA A 109 6.93 -4.84 -12.40
CA ALA A 109 7.81 -5.13 -13.53
C ALA A 109 8.07 -6.64 -13.67
N LYS A 110 8.36 -7.32 -12.56
CA LYS A 110 8.67 -8.76 -12.54
C LYS A 110 7.43 -9.67 -12.65
N GLY A 111 6.25 -9.18 -12.24
CA GLY A 111 5.05 -9.99 -12.07
C GLY A 111 5.19 -11.02 -10.93
N THR A 112 4.24 -11.95 -10.84
CA THR A 112 4.17 -12.94 -9.74
C THR A 112 5.09 -14.14 -9.93
N GLY A 113 6.01 -14.10 -10.91
CA GLY A 113 6.95 -15.17 -11.20
C GLY A 113 6.27 -16.49 -11.62
N ARG A 114 5.79 -16.55 -12.86
CA ARG A 114 5.64 -17.83 -13.60
C ARG A 114 6.16 -17.65 -15.01
N ALA A 115 7.28 -18.33 -15.28
CA ALA A 115 7.60 -18.79 -16.62
C ALA A 115 6.40 -19.58 -17.13
N THR A 116 6.00 -19.27 -18.36
CA THR A 116 5.23 -20.17 -19.23
C THR A 116 5.84 -21.56 -19.25
#